data_AF-E6LWM6-F1
#
_entry.id   AF-E6LWM6-F1
#
_cell.length_a   1.000
_cell.length_b   1.000
_cell.length_c   1.000
_cell.angle_alpha   90.00
_cell.angle_beta   90.00
_cell.angle_gamma   90.00
#
_symmetry.space_group_name_H-M   'P 1'
#
loop_
_entity.id
_entity.type
_entity.pdbx_description
1 polymer ?
#
loop_
_entity_poly.entity_id
_entity_poly.type
_entity_poly.pdbx_seq_one_letter_code
_entity_poly.pdbx_strand_id
1 'polypeptide(L)'
;MQSLLSGGAIMTMLTVRDLNEEDKRMLRIRAASNGRSMSAEIRAIIHDTVREPLPTSTPPQNGTWPEQMLELGQSVGGVELEIPPRDQARIPELP
;
A
#
# COMPACT_ATOMS: atom_id res chain seq x y z
N MET A 1 -14.45 7.62 -35.46
CA MET A 1 -15.33 7.38 -34.29
C MET A 1 -14.79 6.18 -33.54
N GLN A 2 -14.81 6.25 -32.20
CA GLN A 2 -13.90 5.58 -31.26
C GLN A 2 -13.57 4.11 -31.53
N SER A 3 -12.26 3.82 -31.57
CA SER A 3 -11.70 2.49 -31.29
C SER A 3 -11.98 2.17 -29.83
N LEU A 4 -12.84 1.18 -29.58
CA LEU A 4 -13.01 0.57 -28.27
C LEU A 4 -11.75 -0.27 -28.01
N LEU A 5 -10.73 0.35 -27.41
CA LEU A 5 -9.75 -0.40 -26.64
C LEU A 5 -10.51 -1.07 -25.50
N SER A 6 -10.95 -2.30 -25.78
CA SER A 6 -11.29 -3.28 -24.78
C SER A 6 -10.09 -3.35 -23.84
N GLY A 7 -10.20 -2.65 -22.71
CA GLY A 7 -9.30 -2.80 -21.58
C GLY A 7 -9.48 -4.22 -21.08
N GLY A 8 -8.75 -5.15 -21.70
CA GLY A 8 -8.73 -6.54 -21.30
C GLY A 8 -8.40 -6.57 -19.83
N ALA A 9 -9.34 -7.05 -19.01
CA ALA A 9 -9.11 -7.25 -17.59
C ALA A 9 -7.81 -8.04 -17.46
N ILE A 10 -6.77 -7.40 -16.93
CA ILE A 10 -5.48 -8.05 -16.71
C ILE A 10 -5.73 -9.19 -15.72
N MET A 11 -5.80 -10.41 -16.25
CA MET A 11 -5.94 -11.60 -15.42
C MET A 11 -4.56 -11.93 -14.88
N THR A 12 -4.28 -11.46 -13.66
CA THR A 12 -3.07 -11.85 -12.93
C THR A 12 -3.30 -13.18 -12.22
N MET A 13 -2.44 -14.17 -12.50
CA MET A 13 -2.45 -15.47 -11.81
C MET A 13 -1.45 -15.45 -10.66
N LEU A 14 -1.91 -15.80 -9.45
CA LEU A 14 -1.08 -15.98 -8.26
C LEU A 14 -1.12 -17.46 -7.86
N THR A 15 0.05 -18.08 -7.71
CA THR A 15 0.18 -19.46 -7.23
C THR A 15 0.78 -19.45 -5.82
N VAL A 16 0.06 -20.01 -4.86
CA VAL A 16 0.55 -20.21 -3.48
C VAL A 16 1.04 -21.65 -3.37
N ARG A 17 2.33 -21.83 -3.07
CA ARG A 17 2.94 -23.15 -2.85
C ARG A 17 2.89 -23.51 -1.37
N ASP A 18 2.98 -24.81 -1.08
CA ASP A 18 3.13 -25.35 0.28
C ASP A 18 2.01 -24.99 1.27
N LEU A 19 0.80 -24.71 0.77
CA LEU A 19 -0.38 -24.54 1.61
C LEU A 19 -0.76 -25.88 2.23
N ASN A 20 -0.75 -25.98 3.56
CA ASN A 20 -1.08 -27.21 4.27
C ASN A 20 -2.57 -27.60 4.06
N GLU A 21 -2.90 -28.86 4.32
CA GLU A 21 -4.24 -29.39 4.04
C GLU A 21 -5.33 -28.83 4.95
N GLU A 22 -5.00 -28.49 6.21
CA GLU A 22 -5.97 -27.90 7.12
C GLU A 22 -6.36 -26.49 6.68
N ASP A 23 -5.40 -25.67 6.26
CA ASP A 23 -5.65 -24.32 5.74
C ASP A 23 -6.47 -24.39 4.45
N LYS A 24 -6.17 -25.34 3.56
CA LYS A 24 -6.99 -25.59 2.36
C LYS A 24 -8.44 -25.93 2.73
N ARG A 25 -8.64 -26.77 3.74
CA ARG A 25 -9.97 -27.17 4.22
C ARG A 25 -10.73 -25.98 4.82
N MET A 26 -10.08 -25.24 5.71
CA MET A 26 -10.67 -24.05 6.34
C MET A 26 -11.04 -22.98 5.31
N LEU A 27 -10.20 -22.78 4.30
CA LEU A 27 -10.47 -21.85 3.21
C LEU A 27 -11.67 -22.29 2.34
N ARG A 28 -11.84 -23.59 2.09
CA ARG A 28 -13.03 -24.12 1.40
C ARG A 28 -14.30 -23.90 2.22
N ILE A 29 -14.26 -24.16 3.53
CA ILE A 29 -15.39 -23.95 4.43
C ILE A 29 -15.78 -22.47 4.44
N ARG A 30 -14.81 -21.57 4.57
CA ARG A 30 -15.04 -20.11 4.56
C ARG A 30 -15.58 -19.62 3.22
N ALA A 31 -15.06 -20.12 2.10
CA ALA A 31 -15.58 -19.78 0.78
C ALA A 31 -17.04 -20.21 0.62
N ALA A 32 -17.39 -21.42 1.07
CA ALA A 32 -18.76 -21.93 1.07
C ALA A 32 -19.69 -21.10 1.97
N SER A 33 -19.25 -20.72 3.17
CA SER A 33 -20.07 -19.88 4.07
C SER A 33 -20.36 -18.50 3.47
N ASN A 34 -19.42 -17.97 2.68
CA ASN A 34 -19.55 -16.67 2.01
C ASN A 34 -20.21 -16.77 0.61
N GLY A 35 -20.62 -17.96 0.18
CA GLY A 35 -21.23 -18.17 -1.14
C GLY A 35 -20.29 -17.87 -2.32
N ARG A 36 -18.98 -18.04 -2.14
CA ARG A 36 -17.94 -17.71 -3.12
C ARG A 36 -17.14 -18.94 -3.53
N SER A 37 -16.50 -18.87 -4.69
CA SER A 37 -15.45 -19.84 -5.03
C SER A 37 -14.22 -19.64 -4.15
N MET A 38 -13.39 -20.68 -4.00
CA MET A 38 -12.17 -20.60 -3.21
C MET A 38 -11.23 -19.47 -3.69
N SER A 39 -11.10 -19.28 -5.01
CA SER A 39 -10.28 -18.20 -5.59
C SER A 39 -10.87 -16.81 -5.36
N ALA A 40 -12.20 -16.68 -5.39
CA ALA A 40 -12.88 -15.43 -5.05
C ALA A 40 -12.70 -15.10 -3.56
N GLU A 41 -12.73 -16.11 -2.68
CA GLU A 41 -12.47 -15.93 -1.26
C GLU A 41 -11.02 -15.52 -0.98
N ILE A 42 -10.03 -16.16 -1.62
CA ILE A 42 -8.61 -15.75 -1.50
C ILE A 42 -8.45 -14.28 -1.91
N ARG A 43 -9.08 -13.88 -3.03
CA ARG A 43 -9.01 -12.48 -3.49
C ARG A 43 -9.64 -11.52 -2.50
N ALA A 44 -10.77 -11.89 -1.89
CA ALA A 44 -11.42 -11.09 -0.86
C ALA A 44 -10.52 -10.93 0.37
N ILE A 45 -9.93 -12.03 0.86
CA ILE A 45 -9.00 -12.00 2.00
C ILE A 45 -7.82 -11.06 1.70
N ILE A 46 -7.16 -11.21 0.55
CA ILE A 46 -6.03 -10.35 0.18
C ILE A 46 -6.47 -8.88 0.06
N HIS A 47 -7.61 -8.62 -0.58
CA HIS A 47 -8.15 -7.28 -0.73
C HIS A 47 -8.41 -6.61 0.60
N ASP A 48 -9.07 -7.33 1.52
CA ASP A 48 -9.43 -6.80 2.83
C ASP A 48 -8.18 -6.58 3.68
N THR A 49 -7.24 -7.53 3.70
CA THR A 49 -5.98 -7.42 4.46
C THR A 49 -5.06 -6.32 3.94
N VAL A 50 -4.98 -6.10 2.63
CA VAL A 50 -4.12 -5.03 2.06
C VAL A 50 -4.74 -3.64 2.27
N ARG A 51 -6.06 -3.55 2.41
CA ARG A 51 -6.78 -2.28 2.62
C ARG A 51 -7.01 -1.95 4.09
N GLU A 52 -7.02 -2.96 4.94
CA GLU A 52 -6.94 -2.73 6.37
C GLU A 52 -5.64 -1.97 6.62
N PRO A 53 -5.69 -0.78 7.26
CA PRO A 53 -4.48 -0.05 7.56
C PRO A 53 -3.64 -0.99 8.41
N LEU A 54 -2.49 -1.42 7.87
CA LEU A 54 -1.49 -2.13 8.64
C LEU A 54 -1.31 -1.33 9.93
N PRO A 55 -1.17 -1.98 11.11
CA PRO A 55 -0.79 -1.28 12.33
C PRO A 55 0.65 -0.81 12.17
N THR A 56 0.82 0.24 11.36
CA THR A 56 2.00 1.05 11.30
C THR A 56 1.90 1.97 12.50
N SER A 57 2.96 2.02 13.31
CA SER A 57 3.21 3.12 14.24
C SER A 57 3.42 4.48 13.52
N THR A 58 2.93 4.60 12.29
CA THR A 58 3.07 5.72 11.38
C THR A 58 1.68 6.02 10.86
N PRO A 59 1.17 7.26 11.03
CA PRO A 59 -0.12 7.66 10.49
C PRO A 59 -0.19 7.42 8.97
N PRO A 60 -1.39 7.22 8.39
CA PRO A 60 -1.55 7.09 6.96
C PRO A 60 -0.92 8.29 6.25
N GLN A 61 0.08 8.02 5.41
CA GLN A 61 0.72 9.01 4.55
C GLN A 61 -0.23 9.34 3.40
N ASN A 62 -1.31 10.06 3.68
CA ASN A 62 -2.14 10.62 2.63
C ASN A 62 -1.39 11.80 2.00
N GLY A 63 -1.01 11.65 0.73
CA GLY A 63 -0.49 12.75 -0.07
C GLY A 63 0.99 12.62 -0.46
N THR A 64 1.36 13.41 -1.46
CA THR A 64 2.75 13.55 -1.92
C THR A 64 3.63 14.14 -0.81
N TRP A 65 4.95 13.94 -0.86
CA TRP A 65 5.89 14.52 0.12
C TRP A 65 5.69 16.04 0.32
N PRO A 66 5.44 16.86 -0.73
CA PRO A 66 5.08 18.27 -0.57
C PRO A 66 3.80 18.52 0.24
N GLU A 67 2.75 17.72 0.03
CA GLU A 67 1.47 17.86 0.75
C GLU A 67 1.66 17.58 2.25
N GLN A 68 2.45 16.56 2.58
CA GLN A 68 2.77 16.22 3.97
C GLN A 68 3.57 17.33 4.67
N MET A 69 4.54 17.93 3.98
CA MET A 69 5.32 19.05 4.53
C MET A 69 4.45 20.30 4.75
N LEU A 70 3.50 20.56 3.83
CA LEU A 70 2.57 21.67 3.95
C LEU A 70 1.61 21.48 5.12
N GLU A 71 1.05 20.27 5.29
CA GLU A 71 0.17 19.92 6.40
C GLU A 71 0.89 20.07 7.76
N LEU A 72 2.12 19.57 7.86
CA LEU A 72 2.94 19.74 9.06
C LEU A 72 3.17 21.23 9.37
N GLY A 73 3.55 22.04 8.38
CA GLY A 73 3.72 23.48 8.55
C GLY A 73 2.44 24.17 9.03
N GLN A 74 1.29 23.85 8.43
CA GLN A 74 0.00 24.41 8.83
C GLN A 74 -0.42 24.01 10.24
N SER A 75 -0.13 22.77 10.66
CA SER A 75 -0.50 22.27 11.99
C SER A 75 0.10 23.09 13.15
N VAL A 76 1.25 23.74 12.91
CA VAL A 76 1.94 24.61 13.87
C VAL A 76 1.75 26.10 13.58
N GLY A 77 0.87 26.45 12.63
CA GLY A 77 0.57 27.85 12.26
C GLY A 77 1.51 28.47 11.22
N GLY A 78 2.33 27.65 10.56
CA GLY A 78 3.42 28.09 9.69
C GLY A 78 4.72 28.31 10.47
N VAL A 79 5.86 27.97 9.86
CA VAL A 79 7.19 28.21 10.43
C VAL A 79 8.01 29.06 9.48
N GLU A 80 8.59 30.15 9.99
CA GLU A 80 9.65 30.89 9.30
C GLU A 80 10.97 30.41 9.89
N LEU A 81 11.75 29.68 9.10
CA LEU A 81 13.04 29.13 9.54
C LEU A 81 14.15 30.13 9.22
N GLU A 82 14.97 30.47 10.22
CA GLU A 82 16.17 31.25 9.98
C GLU A 82 17.11 30.46 9.05
N ILE A 83 17.50 31.06 7.93
CA ILE A 83 18.42 30.44 6.99
C ILE A 83 19.81 30.48 7.63
N PRO A 84 20.41 29.33 7.99
CA PRO A 84 21.72 29.33 8.60
C PRO A 84 22.77 29.89 7.62
N PRO A 85 23.83 30.55 8.12
CA PRO A 85 24.93 30.96 7.27
C PRO A 85 25.54 29.73 6.58
N ARG A 86 25.91 29.87 5.31
CA ARG A 86 26.57 28.79 4.58
C ARG A 86 27.88 28.41 5.28
N ASP A 87 28.06 27.13 5.58
CA ASP A 87 29.31 26.57 6.04
C ASP A 87 30.18 26.13 4.85
N GLN A 88 31.42 25.72 5.15
CA GLN A 88 32.24 25.05 4.14
C GLN A 88 31.57 23.75 3.72
N ALA A 89 31.50 23.52 2.41
CA ALA A 89 30.99 22.27 1.87
C ALA A 89 31.71 21.08 2.52
N ARG A 90 30.94 20.16 3.08
CA ARG A 90 31.50 18.89 3.56
C ARG A 90 32.16 18.18 2.38
N ILE A 91 33.46 17.93 2.49
CA ILE A 91 34.19 17.09 1.55
C ILE A 91 33.82 15.64 1.90
N PRO A 92 33.24 14.85 0.97
CA PRO A 92 32.99 13.44 1.20
C PRO A 92 34.30 12.72 1.45
N GLU A 93 34.33 11.86 2.45
CA GLU A 93 35.47 10.98 2.69
C GLU A 93 35.41 9.90 1.62
N LEU A 94 36.16 10.09 0.53
CA LEU A 94 36.24 9.13 -0.56
C LEU A 94 37.06 7.92 -0.10
N PRO A 95 36.59 6.67 -0.28
CA PRO A 95 37.36 5.47 -0.01
C PRO A 95 38.56 5.31 -0.97
#